data_AF-A0A9E2RHW9-F1
#
_entry.id   AF-A0A9E2RHW9-F1
#
_cell.length_a   1.000
_cell.length_b   1.000
_cell.length_c   1.000
_cell.angle_alpha   90.00
_cell.angle_beta   90.00
_cell.angle_gamma   90.00
#
_symmetry.space_group_name_H-M   'P 1'
#
loop_
_entity.id
_entity.type
_entity.pdbx_description
1 polymer ?
#
loop_
_entity_poly.entity_id
_entity_poly.type
_entity_poly.pdbx_seq_one_letter_code
_entity_poly.pdbx_strand_id
1 'polypeptide(L)'
;RHVTGFFVVGEEEIVQAMQFAYERLKLVIEPSSAVALVPLLRHEPQLVGKRVGVVLTGGNVEWLRSWPRPDGTGIMQRLDG
;
A
#
# COMPACT_ATOMS: atom_id res chain seq x y z
N ARG A 1 11.96 20.55 14.02
CA ARG A 1 10.88 19.52 14.00
C ARG A 1 9.93 19.92 12.87
N HIS A 2 9.84 19.16 11.75
CA HIS A 2 9.24 19.63 10.48
C HIS A 2 8.00 18.82 10.03
N VAL A 3 7.18 18.33 10.96
CA VAL A 3 5.96 17.58 10.62
C VAL A 3 4.74 18.51 10.67
N THR A 4 3.98 18.55 9.59
CA THR A 4 2.79 19.43 9.45
C THR A 4 1.47 18.68 9.62
N GLY A 5 1.46 17.34 9.56
CA GLY A 5 0.26 16.53 9.70
C GLY A 5 0.48 15.05 9.47
N PHE A 6 -0.60 14.27 9.56
CA PHE A 6 -0.65 12.82 9.30
C PHE A 6 -2.02 12.42 8.75
N PHE A 7 -2.09 11.25 8.12
CA PHE A 7 -3.33 10.61 7.68
C PHE A 7 -3.49 9.28 8.41
N VAL A 8 -4.73 8.90 8.70
CA VAL A 8 -5.06 7.58 9.27
C VAL A 8 -5.45 6.66 8.13
N VAL A 9 -4.93 5.44 8.16
CA VAL A 9 -5.11 4.42 7.13
C VAL A 9 -5.65 3.14 7.76
N GLY A 10 -6.60 2.49 7.09
CA GLY A 10 -7.16 1.20 7.46
C GLY A 10 -6.42 0.03 6.80
N GLU A 11 -6.59 -1.17 7.33
CA GLU A 11 -5.93 -2.39 6.83
C GLU A 11 -6.37 -2.75 5.40
N GLU A 12 -7.67 -2.62 5.10
CA GLU A 12 -8.21 -2.89 3.76
C GLU A 12 -7.65 -1.91 2.72
N GLU A 13 -7.45 -0.64 3.11
CA GLU A 13 -6.86 0.38 2.24
C GLU A 13 -5.39 0.06 1.93
N ILE A 14 -4.66 -0.51 2.91
CA ILE A 14 -3.27 -0.94 2.72
C ILE A 14 -3.21 -2.08 1.69
N VAL A 15 -4.11 -3.07 1.79
CA VAL A 15 -4.21 -4.18 0.83
C VAL A 15 -4.48 -3.65 -0.59
N GLN A 16 -5.43 -2.72 -0.72
CA GLN A 16 -5.74 -2.07 -2.00
C GLN A 16 -4.55 -1.25 -2.54
N ALA A 17 -3.82 -0.55 -1.67
CA ALA A 17 -2.63 0.20 -2.05
C ALA A 17 -1.49 -0.70 -2.54
N MET A 18 -1.29 -1.87 -1.91
CA MET A 18 -0.33 -2.87 -2.37
C MET A 18 -0.72 -3.41 -3.75
N GLN A 19 -2.00 -3.74 -3.96
CA GLN A 19 -2.50 -4.18 -5.26
C GLN A 19 -2.28 -3.11 -6.34
N PHE A 20 -2.60 -1.84 -6.03
CA PHE A 20 -2.36 -0.73 -6.94
C PHE A 20 -0.87 -0.59 -7.29
N ALA A 21 0.02 -0.64 -6.30
CA ALA A 21 1.46 -0.55 -6.53
C ALA A 21 1.97 -1.65 -7.46
N TYR A 22 1.49 -2.88 -7.28
CA TYR A 22 1.82 -3.99 -8.16
C TYR A 22 1.27 -3.81 -9.58
N GLU A 23 -0.02 -3.50 -9.72
CA GLU A 23 -0.68 -3.47 -11.02
C GLU A 23 -0.28 -2.26 -11.85
N ARG A 24 -0.10 -1.09 -11.21
CA ARG A 24 0.10 0.20 -11.89
C ARG A 24 1.55 0.66 -11.86
N LEU A 25 2.27 0.44 -10.76
CA LEU A 25 3.65 0.90 -10.61
C LEU A 25 4.67 -0.22 -10.90
N LYS A 26 4.20 -1.48 -10.97
CA LYS A 26 5.04 -2.68 -11.10
C LYS A 26 6.03 -2.84 -9.95
N LEU A 27 5.68 -2.31 -8.77
CA LEU A 27 6.47 -2.42 -7.55
C LEU A 27 5.89 -3.52 -6.67
N VAL A 28 6.76 -4.38 -6.14
CA VAL A 28 6.42 -5.36 -5.11
C VAL A 28 6.85 -4.77 -3.78
N ILE A 29 5.88 -4.39 -2.95
CA ILE A 29 6.13 -3.62 -1.73
C ILE A 29 5.43 -4.27 -0.54
N GLU A 30 5.96 -4.05 0.67
CA GLU A 30 5.37 -4.56 1.90
C GLU A 30 4.25 -3.64 2.46
N PRO A 31 3.34 -4.14 3.32
CA PRO A 31 2.21 -3.36 3.84
C PRO A 31 2.61 -2.02 4.48
N SER A 32 3.69 -2.01 5.27
CA SER A 32 4.17 -0.80 5.97
C SER A 32 4.57 0.32 5.01
N SER A 33 5.06 -0.01 3.80
CA SER A 33 5.42 0.96 2.78
C SER A 33 4.20 1.47 1.98
N ALA A 34 3.18 0.62 1.80
CA ALA A 34 1.99 0.94 1.02
C ALA A 34 1.10 2.01 1.69
N VAL A 35 1.21 2.20 3.01
CA VAL A 35 0.50 3.24 3.76
C VAL A 35 0.66 4.64 3.15
N ALA A 36 1.82 4.92 2.55
CA ALA A 36 2.13 6.22 1.97
C ALA A 36 1.36 6.50 0.67
N LEU A 37 0.80 5.48 0.03
CA LEU A 37 -0.02 5.60 -1.18
C LEU A 37 -1.50 5.84 -0.86
N VAL A 38 -1.98 5.39 0.30
CA VAL A 38 -3.41 5.44 0.65
C VAL A 38 -4.01 6.87 0.56
N PRO A 39 -3.37 7.93 1.09
CA PRO A 39 -3.92 9.29 0.96
C PRO A 39 -4.09 9.76 -0.49
N LEU A 40 -3.27 9.27 -1.41
CA LEU A 40 -3.36 9.61 -2.83
C LEU A 40 -4.51 8.87 -3.49
N LEU A 41 -4.70 7.58 -3.17
CA LEU A 41 -5.78 6.75 -3.70
C LEU A 41 -7.16 7.19 -3.19
N ARG A 42 -7.23 7.73 -1.97
CA ARG A 42 -8.43 8.36 -1.40
C ARG A 42 -8.74 9.74 -2.00
N HIS A 43 -7.84 10.29 -2.81
CA HIS A 43 -7.93 11.66 -3.30
C HIS A 43 -8.08 12.67 -2.15
N GLU A 44 -7.23 12.53 -1.11
CA GLU A 44 -7.27 13.42 0.05
C GLU A 44 -7.29 14.90 -0.39
N PRO A 45 -8.26 15.71 0.05
CA PRO A 45 -8.45 17.08 -0.44
C PRO A 45 -7.20 17.95 -0.33
N GLN A 46 -6.35 17.70 0.68
CA GLN A 46 -5.10 18.43 0.91
C GLN A 46 -4.03 18.13 -0.14
N LEU A 47 -4.18 17.06 -0.94
CA LEU A 47 -3.22 16.59 -1.94
C LEU A 47 -3.70 16.81 -3.39
N VAL A 48 -5.00 16.96 -3.62
CA VAL A 48 -5.56 17.15 -4.97
C VAL A 48 -4.96 18.39 -5.65
N GLY A 49 -4.58 18.23 -6.92
CA GLY A 49 -3.97 19.30 -7.73
C GLY A 49 -2.52 19.63 -7.38
N LYS A 50 -1.93 18.97 -6.36
CA LYS A 50 -0.54 19.16 -5.99
C LYS A 50 0.37 18.13 -6.65
N ARG A 51 1.63 18.51 -6.85
CA ARG A 51 2.70 17.57 -7.19
C ARG A 51 3.21 16.95 -5.90
N VAL A 52 2.89 15.69 -5.67
CA VAL A 52 3.24 14.96 -4.44
C VAL A 52 4.38 14.00 -4.73
N GLY A 53 5.47 14.11 -3.98
CA GLY A 53 6.51 13.08 -3.93
C GLY A 53 6.18 12.08 -2.83
N VAL A 54 6.23 10.80 -3.15
CA VAL A 54 6.03 9.71 -2.19
C VAL A 54 7.34 8.98 -2.01
N VAL A 55 7.74 8.79 -0.75
CA VAL A 55 8.90 7.97 -0.42
C VAL A 55 8.38 6.63 0.08
N LEU A 56 8.68 5.58 -0.67
CA LEU A 56 8.41 4.20 -0.26
C LEU A 56 9.69 3.65 0.35
N THR A 57 9.61 3.19 1.60
CA THR A 57 10.74 2.60 2.32
C THR A 57 10.32 1.26 2.89
N GLY A 58 11.20 0.27 2.83
CA GLY A 58 10.92 -1.08 3.28
C GLY A 58 11.75 -2.13 2.55
N GLY A 59 11.59 -3.39 2.95
CA GLY A 59 12.13 -4.52 2.20
C GLY A 59 11.26 -4.88 0.99
N ASN A 60 11.83 -5.62 0.04
CA ASN A 60 11.01 -6.33 -0.95
C ASN A 60 10.38 -7.55 -0.26
N VAL A 61 9.05 -7.70 -0.35
CA VAL A 61 8.40 -8.94 0.06
C VAL A 61 8.44 -9.95 -1.08
N GLU A 62 8.82 -11.18 -0.75
CA GLU A 62 8.51 -12.31 -1.61
C GLU A 62 7.03 -12.65 -1.41
N TRP A 63 6.33 -12.89 -2.52
CA TRP A 63 4.89 -13.12 -2.53
C TRP A 63 4.58 -14.39 -1.74
N LEU A 64 4.16 -14.25 -0.48
CA LEU A 64 3.72 -15.38 0.31
C LEU A 64 2.53 -16.04 -0.42
N ARG A 65 2.54 -17.38 -0.47
CA ARG A 65 1.57 -18.23 -1.19
C ARG A 65 0.09 -17.95 -0.85
N SER A 66 -0.17 -17.18 0.20
CA SER A 66 -1.49 -16.84 0.72
C SER A 66 -2.09 -15.52 0.21
N TRP A 67 -1.40 -14.76 -0.65
CA TRP A 67 -1.96 -13.53 -1.23
C TRP A 67 -2.96 -13.83 -2.37
N PRO A 68 -4.17 -13.23 -2.40
CA PRO A 68 -5.11 -13.39 -3.50
C PRO A 68 -4.50 -12.80 -4.78
N ARG A 69 -4.10 -13.68 -5.69
CA ARG A 69 -3.63 -13.25 -7.00
C ARG A 69 -4.83 -12.83 -7.87
N PRO A 70 -4.67 -11.87 -8.79
CA PRO A 70 -5.72 -11.48 -9.74
C PRO A 70 -6.23 -12.63 -10.62
N ASP A 71 -5.45 -13.71 -10.74
CA ASP A 71 -5.81 -14.96 -11.43
C ASP A 71 -6.60 -15.96 -10.56
N GLY A 72 -6.93 -15.60 -9.32
CA GLY A 72 -7.69 -16.42 -8.38
C GLY A 72 -6.89 -17.48 -7.62
N THR A 73 -5.55 -17.53 -7.74
CA THR A 73 -4.75 -18.64 -7.17
C THR A 73 -4.15 -18.42 -5.76
N GLY A 74 -4.80 -17.63 -4.90
CA GLY A 74 -4.33 -17.39 -3.52
C GLY A 74 -5.37 -17.69 -2.43
N ILE A 75 -4.98 -18.39 -1.37
CA ILE A 75 -5.84 -18.68 -0.20
C ILE A 75 -5.30 -18.00 1.07
N MET A 76 -6.15 -17.22 1.75
CA MET A 76 -5.87 -16.66 3.08
C MET A 76 -5.68 -17.80 4.09
N GLN A 77 -4.47 -17.97 4.60
CA GLN A 77 -4.25 -18.67 5.87
C GLN A 77 -3.65 -17.69 6.87
N ARG A 78 -4.27 -17.68 8.05
CA ARG A 78 -3.85 -16.96 9.24
C ARG A 78 -2.54 -17.58 9.72
N LEU A 79 -1.48 -16.77 9.80
CA LEU A 79 -0.24 -17.14 10.47
C LEU A 79 -0.43 -16.80 11.95
N ASP A 80 -0.98 -17.73 12.70
CA ASP A 80 -0.84 -17.71 14.16
C ASP A 80 0.58 -18.22 14.46
N GLY A 81 1.40 -17.33 15.01
CA GLY A 81 2.67 -17.62 15.68
C GLY A 81 2.66 -16.94 17.04
#